data_AF-A0A1I6W110-F1
#
_entry.id   AF-A0A1I6W110-F1
#
_cell.length_a   1.000
_cell.length_b   1.000
_cell.length_c   1.000
_cell.angle_alpha   90.00
_cell.angle_beta   90.00
_cell.angle_gamma   90.00
#
_symmetry.space_group_name_H-M   'P 1'
#
loop_
_entity.id
_entity.type
_entity.pdbx_description
1 polymer ?
#
loop_
_entity_poly.entity_id
_entity_poly.type
_entity_poly.pdbx_seq_one_letter_code
_entity_poly.pdbx_strand_id
1 'polypeptide(L)'
;MSPSQEERIAAEQLRLVLDGVTQSVAVGFLVSTLMLAVLWSLVPHAVLLSWYGAFLVERFGAAAYARRVRAAIGEPDRARRVERVIFLSKIVEGAILGSLIWIALPLQVPAVSILTMSLLGATCSNGVSLLAPRRHLYLALVVPVAVLAAGTLWSRPC
;
A
#
# COMPACT_ATOMS: atom_id res chain seq x y z
N MET A 1 15.92 1.19 -31.11
CA MET A 1 15.77 2.19 -30.03
C MET A 1 17.12 2.34 -29.36
N SER A 2 17.62 3.57 -29.17
CA SER A 2 18.95 3.74 -28.55
C SER A 2 18.85 3.52 -27.04
N PRO A 3 19.84 2.88 -26.40
CA PRO A 3 19.84 2.60 -24.95
C PRO A 3 19.63 3.86 -24.10
N SER A 4 20.03 5.04 -24.59
CA SER A 4 19.80 6.33 -23.94
C SER A 4 18.32 6.77 -23.88
N GLN A 5 17.46 6.31 -24.80
CA GLN A 5 16.03 6.62 -24.76
C GLN A 5 15.30 5.75 -23.74
N GLU A 6 15.66 4.47 -23.61
CA GLU A 6 15.09 3.56 -22.62
C GLU A 6 15.41 4.01 -21.18
N GLU A 7 16.65 4.45 -20.93
CA GLU A 7 17.03 5.02 -19.64
C GLU A 7 16.26 6.29 -19.29
N ARG A 8 16.02 7.15 -20.29
CA ARG A 8 15.22 8.38 -20.13
C ARG A 8 13.76 8.07 -19.80
N ILE A 9 13.15 7.15 -20.55
CA ILE A 9 11.76 6.71 -20.33
C ILE A 9 11.63 6.07 -18.94
N ALA A 10 12.59 5.24 -18.53
CA ALA A 10 12.59 4.62 -17.21
C ALA A 10 12.69 5.67 -16.08
N ALA A 11 13.51 6.71 -16.26
CA ALA A 11 13.62 7.81 -15.31
C ALA A 11 12.35 8.66 -15.22
N GLU A 12 11.70 8.94 -16.36
CA GLU A 12 10.41 9.64 -16.42
C GLU A 12 9.29 8.84 -15.73
N GLN A 13 9.22 7.53 -16.01
CA GLN A 13 8.27 6.61 -15.36
C GLN A 13 8.49 6.59 -13.85
N LEU A 14 9.75 6.52 -13.39
CA LEU A 14 10.07 6.56 -11.97
C LEU A 14 9.66 7.89 -11.32
N ARG A 15 9.84 9.03 -12.01
CA ARG A 15 9.35 10.33 -11.53
C ARG A 15 7.83 10.36 -11.37
N LEU A 16 7.09 9.83 -12.35
CA LEU A 16 5.63 9.74 -12.28
C LEU A 16 5.17 8.85 -11.13
N VAL A 17 5.83 7.71 -10.91
CA VAL A 17 5.56 6.84 -9.76
C VAL A 17 5.79 7.59 -8.44
N LEU A 18 6.89 8.32 -8.31
CA LEU A 18 7.25 9.05 -7.09
C LEU A 18 6.26 10.20 -6.79
N ASP A 19 5.81 10.93 -7.81
CA ASP A 19 4.82 11.99 -7.65
C ASP A 19 3.46 11.42 -7.23
N GLY A 20 3.02 10.34 -7.87
CA GLY A 20 1.76 9.73 -7.48
C GLY A 20 1.84 8.94 -6.14
N VAL A 21 3.01 8.46 -5.70
CA VAL A 21 3.21 7.94 -4.33
C VAL A 21 2.96 9.05 -3.31
N THR A 22 3.42 10.27 -3.59
CA THR A 22 3.21 11.43 -2.71
C THR A 22 1.73 11.81 -2.69
N GLN A 23 1.06 11.83 -3.84
CA GLN A 23 -0.38 12.09 -3.94
C GLN A 23 -1.22 11.00 -3.25
N SER A 24 -0.77 9.74 -3.33
CA SER A 24 -1.41 8.61 -2.67
C SER A 24 -1.39 8.70 -1.14
N VAL A 25 -0.50 9.49 -0.53
CA VAL A 25 -0.51 9.70 0.93
C VAL A 25 -1.78 10.39 1.37
N ALA A 26 -2.25 11.40 0.63
CA ALA A 26 -3.47 12.13 0.97
C ALA A 26 -4.69 11.20 0.91
N VAL A 27 -4.79 10.39 -0.15
CA VAL A 27 -5.86 9.40 -0.30
C VAL A 27 -5.79 8.36 0.82
N GLY A 28 -4.61 7.80 1.09
CA GLY A 28 -4.40 6.82 2.17
C GLY A 28 -4.70 7.37 3.56
N PHE A 29 -4.37 8.64 3.82
CA PHE A 29 -4.68 9.32 5.08
C PHE A 29 -6.19 9.49 5.26
N LEU A 30 -6.89 9.97 4.24
CA LEU A 30 -8.34 10.14 4.27
C LEU A 30 -9.04 8.81 4.53
N VAL A 31 -8.63 7.78 3.78
CA VAL A 31 -9.08 6.40 3.89
C VAL A 31 -8.89 5.81 5.28
N SER A 32 -7.69 5.94 5.84
CA SER A 32 -7.34 5.32 7.12
C SER A 32 -8.06 6.03 8.27
N THR A 33 -8.23 7.35 8.16
CA THR A 33 -9.00 8.15 9.11
C THR A 33 -10.49 7.80 9.05
N LEU A 34 -11.05 7.61 7.85
CA LEU A 34 -12.43 7.14 7.70
C LEU A 34 -12.62 5.76 8.35
N MET A 35 -11.67 4.84 8.13
CA MET A 35 -11.75 3.49 8.68
C MET A 35 -11.60 3.49 10.21
N LEU A 36 -10.71 4.34 10.75
CA LEU A 36 -10.58 4.61 12.18
C LEU A 36 -11.92 5.09 12.77
N ALA A 37 -12.60 6.02 12.11
CA ALA A 37 -13.88 6.55 12.57
C ALA A 37 -14.99 5.49 12.56
N VAL A 38 -15.06 4.66 11.51
CA VAL A 38 -16.08 3.60 11.35
C VAL A 38 -15.88 2.48 12.36
N LEU A 39 -14.64 2.08 12.63
CA LEU A 39 -14.31 0.98 13.53
C LEU A 39 -14.14 1.42 15.00
N TRP A 40 -14.18 2.73 15.29
CA TRP A 40 -13.92 3.28 16.63
C TRP A 40 -14.79 2.67 17.71
N SER A 41 -16.09 2.50 17.43
CA SER A 41 -17.06 1.92 18.37
C SER A 41 -17.18 0.39 18.29
N LEU A 42 -16.50 -0.24 17.34
CA LEU A 42 -16.65 -1.67 17.02
C LEU A 42 -15.42 -2.50 17.44
N VAL A 43 -14.25 -1.89 17.52
CA VAL A 43 -12.97 -2.55 17.77
C VAL A 43 -12.28 -1.90 18.97
N PRO A 44 -11.55 -2.65 19.81
CA PRO A 44 -10.75 -2.06 20.88
C PRO A 44 -9.82 -0.96 20.35
N HIS A 45 -9.92 0.23 20.93
CA HIS A 45 -9.16 1.41 20.49
C HIS A 45 -7.66 1.17 20.40
N ALA A 46 -7.09 0.35 21.31
CA ALA A 46 -5.67 0.00 21.29
C ALA A 46 -5.26 -0.72 19.99
N VAL A 47 -6.07 -1.68 19.52
CA VAL A 47 -5.80 -2.41 18.27
C VAL A 47 -5.93 -1.47 17.08
N LEU A 48 -6.98 -0.66 17.06
CA LEU A 48 -7.26 0.25 15.95
C LEU A 48 -6.23 1.38 15.84
N LEU A 49 -5.79 1.94 16.97
CA LEU A 49 -4.72 2.93 17.02
C LEU A 49 -3.37 2.34 16.62
N SER A 50 -3.09 1.08 17.02
CA SER A 50 -1.86 0.40 16.59
C SER A 50 -1.83 0.18 15.07
N TRP A 51 -2.97 -0.21 14.48
CA TRP A 51 -3.12 -0.37 13.04
C TRP A 51 -3.01 0.97 12.31
N TYR A 52 -3.70 2.00 12.79
CA TYR A 52 -3.67 3.34 12.22
C TYR A 52 -2.26 3.95 12.26
N GLY A 53 -1.58 3.80 13.40
CA GLY A 53 -0.18 4.22 13.57
C GLY A 53 0.77 3.47 12.63
N ALA A 54 0.64 2.16 12.51
CA ALA A 54 1.44 1.36 11.59
C ALA A 54 1.23 1.79 10.13
N PHE A 55 -0.02 2.02 9.73
CA PHE A 55 -0.36 2.47 8.37
C PHE A 55 0.21 3.87 8.07
N LEU A 56 0.10 4.79 9.03
CA LEU A 56 0.69 6.13 8.91
C LEU A 56 2.21 6.08 8.79
N VAL A 57 2.88 5.33 9.67
CA VAL A 57 4.35 5.21 9.67
C VAL A 57 4.84 4.61 8.35
N GLU A 58 4.15 3.58 7.83
CA GLU A 58 4.45 3.01 6.52
C GLU A 58 4.31 4.06 5.41
N ARG A 59 3.19 4.81 5.38
CA ARG A 59 2.94 5.81 4.34
C ARG A 59 3.88 6.99 4.37
N PHE A 60 4.11 7.55 5.55
CA PHE A 60 5.05 8.65 5.73
C PHE A 60 6.49 8.18 5.47
N GLY A 61 6.84 6.96 5.88
CA GLY A 61 8.12 6.33 5.57
C GLY A 61 8.33 6.16 4.07
N ALA A 62 7.35 5.62 3.36
CA ALA A 62 7.38 5.44 1.91
C ALA A 62 7.49 6.77 1.17
N ALA A 63 6.75 7.79 1.59
CA ALA A 63 6.80 9.13 0.98
C ALA A 63 8.11 9.87 1.28
N ALA A 64 8.62 9.79 2.51
CA ALA A 64 9.91 10.36 2.87
C ALA A 64 11.06 9.67 2.11
N TYR A 65 10.99 8.34 1.97
CA TYR A 65 11.93 7.56 1.20
C TYR A 65 11.87 7.93 -0.29
N ALA A 66 10.68 8.00 -0.87
CA ALA A 66 10.45 8.43 -2.25
C ALA A 66 11.04 9.83 -2.51
N ARG A 67 10.79 10.80 -1.62
CA ARG A 67 11.34 12.16 -1.74
C ARG A 67 12.86 12.19 -1.62
N ARG A 68 13.44 11.44 -0.68
CA ARG A 68 14.90 11.34 -0.50
C ARG A 68 15.58 10.69 -1.69
N VAL A 69 15.00 9.61 -2.21
CA VAL A 69 15.55 8.90 -3.36
C VAL A 69 15.42 9.71 -4.63
N ARG A 70 14.33 10.47 -4.80
CA ARG A 70 14.15 11.38 -5.94
C ARG A 70 15.31 12.37 -6.10
N ALA A 71 15.87 12.84 -4.98
CA ALA A 71 17.03 13.71 -4.96
C ALA A 71 18.37 12.99 -5.31
N ALA A 72 18.39 11.66 -5.32
CA ALA A 72 19.58 10.82 -5.42
C ALA A 72 19.61 9.88 -6.65
N ILE A 73 18.71 10.05 -7.64
CA ILE A 73 18.52 9.19 -8.83
C ILE A 73 19.72 9.14 -9.81
N GLY A 74 20.84 9.79 -9.51
CA GLY A 74 22.02 9.81 -10.40
C GLY A 74 22.85 8.52 -10.46
N GLU A 75 22.67 7.55 -9.55
CA GLU A 75 23.56 6.38 -9.42
C GLU A 75 22.86 5.03 -9.68
N PRO A 76 23.30 4.24 -10.68
CA PRO A 76 22.67 2.97 -11.06
C PRO A 76 22.71 1.88 -9.96
N ASP A 77 23.73 1.87 -9.11
CA ASP A 77 23.79 0.93 -7.97
C ASP A 77 22.78 1.25 -6.87
N ARG A 78 22.36 2.51 -6.73
CA ARG A 78 21.29 2.89 -5.80
C ARG A 78 19.92 2.44 -6.29
N ALA A 79 19.71 2.34 -7.59
CA ALA A 79 18.42 1.95 -8.16
C ALA A 79 17.95 0.55 -7.69
N ARG A 80 18.85 -0.44 -7.60
CA ARG A 80 18.50 -1.79 -7.11
C ARG A 80 18.16 -1.81 -5.62
N ARG A 81 18.89 -1.04 -4.80
CA ARG A 81 18.62 -0.95 -3.36
C ARG A 81 17.29 -0.25 -3.10
N VAL A 82 17.01 0.82 -3.86
CA VAL A 82 15.73 1.54 -3.84
C VAL A 82 14.57 0.62 -4.18
N GLU A 83 14.70 -0.15 -5.27
CA GLU A 83 13.66 -1.10 -5.67
C GLU A 83 13.37 -2.12 -4.57
N ARG A 84 14.40 -2.67 -3.91
CA ARG A 84 14.22 -3.63 -2.83
C ARG A 84 13.52 -3.01 -1.62
N VAL A 85 13.83 -1.75 -1.26
CA VAL A 85 13.15 -1.05 -0.16
C VAL A 85 11.69 -0.75 -0.50
N ILE A 86 11.41 -0.30 -1.73
CA ILE A 86 10.03 -0.06 -2.18
C ILE A 86 9.24 -1.38 -2.19
N PHE A 87 9.85 -2.48 -2.65
CA PHE A 87 9.25 -3.80 -2.63
C PHE A 87 8.89 -4.25 -1.21
N LEU A 88 9.80 -4.09 -0.24
CA LEU A 88 9.53 -4.37 1.17
C LEU A 88 8.42 -3.49 1.76
N SER A 89 8.40 -2.19 1.44
CA SER A 89 7.32 -1.28 1.86
C SER A 89 5.96 -1.79 1.36
N LYS A 90 5.89 -2.23 0.10
CA LYS A 90 4.64 -2.75 -0.49
C LYS A 90 4.17 -4.05 0.16
N ILE A 91 5.09 -4.92 0.57
CA ILE A 91 4.73 -6.12 1.35
C ILE A 91 4.13 -5.72 2.69
N VAL A 92 4.76 -4.77 3.40
CA VAL A 92 4.27 -4.28 4.69
C VAL A 92 2.91 -3.60 4.54
N GLU A 93 2.73 -2.77 3.52
CA GLU A 93 1.46 -2.14 3.18
C GLU A 93 0.36 -3.18 2.95
N GLY A 94 0.65 -4.21 2.16
CA GLY A 94 -0.28 -5.31 1.90
C GLY A 94 -0.61 -6.12 3.16
N ALA A 95 0.36 -6.33 4.05
CA ALA A 95 0.16 -7.02 5.32
C ALA A 95 -0.71 -6.19 6.29
N ILE A 96 -0.49 -4.88 6.37
CA ILE A 96 -1.30 -3.96 7.17
C ILE A 96 -2.75 -3.95 6.64
N LEU A 97 -2.93 -3.83 5.31
CA LEU A 97 -4.26 -3.90 4.70
C LEU A 97 -4.94 -5.26 4.90
N GLY A 98 -4.21 -6.36 4.76
CA GLY A 98 -4.74 -7.71 5.00
C GLY A 98 -5.12 -7.94 6.47
N SER A 99 -4.37 -7.36 7.41
CA SER A 99 -4.72 -7.41 8.84
C SER A 99 -6.01 -6.64 9.16
N LEU A 100 -6.36 -5.61 8.37
CA LEU A 100 -7.64 -4.92 8.50
C LEU A 100 -8.81 -5.85 8.18
N ILE A 101 -8.66 -6.75 7.19
CA ILE A 101 -9.69 -7.76 6.85
C ILE A 101 -9.95 -8.66 8.06
N TRP A 102 -8.90 -9.07 8.77
CA TRP A 102 -9.02 -9.86 10.01
C TRP A 102 -9.78 -9.12 11.11
N ILE A 103 -9.65 -7.80 11.21
CA ILE A 103 -10.30 -6.97 12.23
C ILE A 103 -11.75 -6.63 11.85
N ALA A 104 -12.00 -6.37 10.57
CA ALA A 104 -13.27 -5.88 10.06
C ALA A 104 -14.30 -7.00 9.81
N LEU A 105 -13.86 -8.15 9.28
CA LEU A 105 -14.72 -9.28 8.93
C LEU A 105 -15.43 -10.00 10.11
N PRO A 106 -14.89 -10.03 11.35
CA PRO A 106 -15.60 -10.56 12.52
C PRO A 106 -16.82 -9.74 12.96
N LEU A 107 -16.88 -8.46 12.58
CA LEU A 107 -17.89 -7.54 13.11
C LEU A 107 -19.30 -7.83 12.59
N GLN A 108 -19.44 -8.70 11.57
CA GLN A 108 -20.71 -9.07 10.91
C GLN A 108 -21.60 -7.89 10.48
N VAL A 109 -21.06 -6.66 10.47
CA VAL A 109 -21.75 -5.45 10.01
C VAL A 109 -21.56 -5.33 8.49
N PRO A 110 -22.63 -5.39 7.68
CA PRO A 110 -22.52 -5.32 6.22
C PRO A 110 -21.82 -4.05 5.72
N ALA A 111 -22.08 -2.91 6.37
CA ALA A 111 -21.46 -1.63 6.04
C ALA A 111 -19.93 -1.67 6.18
N VAL A 112 -19.42 -2.33 7.22
CA VAL A 112 -17.97 -2.45 7.48
C VAL A 112 -17.31 -3.31 6.41
N SER A 113 -17.94 -4.42 6.01
CA SER A 113 -17.44 -5.28 4.94
C SER A 113 -17.40 -4.58 3.58
N ILE A 114 -18.47 -3.84 3.23
CA ILE A 114 -18.52 -3.07 1.97
C ILE A 114 -17.45 -1.99 1.96
N LEU A 115 -17.28 -1.24 3.06
CA LEU A 115 -16.26 -0.21 3.19
C LEU A 115 -14.85 -0.80 3.11
N THR A 116 -14.61 -1.94 3.76
CA THR A 116 -13.31 -2.64 3.73
C THR A 116 -12.98 -3.12 2.31
N MET A 117 -13.94 -3.71 1.60
CA MET A 117 -13.75 -4.19 0.22
C MET A 117 -13.59 -3.04 -0.78
N SER A 118 -14.39 -1.98 -0.64
CA SER A 118 -14.27 -0.76 -1.44
C SER A 118 -12.90 -0.11 -1.24
N LEU A 119 -12.43 -0.11 0.02
CA LEU A 119 -11.12 0.39 0.37
C LEU A 119 -9.99 -0.44 -0.27
N LEU A 120 -10.05 -1.77 -0.14
CA LEU A 120 -9.08 -2.66 -0.78
C LEU A 120 -9.07 -2.43 -2.30
N GLY A 121 -10.24 -2.33 -2.92
CA GLY A 121 -10.37 -2.01 -4.34
C GLY A 121 -9.73 -0.67 -4.71
N ALA A 122 -9.99 0.38 -3.96
CA ALA A 122 -9.41 1.71 -4.18
C ALA A 122 -7.88 1.71 -4.01
N THR A 123 -7.37 1.01 -2.99
CA THR A 123 -5.94 0.96 -2.69
C THR A 123 -5.19 0.11 -3.72
N CYS A 124 -5.77 -1.02 -4.13
CA CYS A 124 -5.25 -1.85 -5.21
C CYS A 124 -5.28 -1.10 -6.55
N SER A 125 -6.38 -0.42 -6.88
CA SER A 125 -6.51 0.38 -8.13
C SER A 125 -5.46 1.49 -8.21
N ASN A 126 -5.28 2.23 -7.12
CA ASN A 126 -4.23 3.23 -7.01
C ASN A 126 -2.83 2.59 -7.11
N GLY A 127 -2.64 1.40 -6.53
CA GLY A 127 -1.43 0.59 -6.69
C GLY A 127 -1.17 0.16 -8.13
N VAL A 128 -2.19 -0.23 -8.90
CA VAL A 128 -2.08 -0.58 -10.33
C VAL A 128 -1.60 0.61 -11.14
N SER A 129 -2.23 1.78 -10.99
CA SER A 129 -1.84 2.98 -11.74
C SER A 129 -0.43 3.45 -11.41
N LEU A 130 -0.01 3.30 -10.15
CA LEU A 130 1.31 3.71 -9.69
C LEU A 130 2.43 2.73 -10.05
N LEU A 131 2.13 1.44 -10.09
CA LEU A 131 3.11 0.37 -10.26
C LEU A 131 3.04 -0.29 -11.64
N ALA A 132 2.20 0.24 -12.54
CA ALA A 132 2.08 -0.20 -13.93
C ALA A 132 3.43 -0.37 -14.67
N PRO A 133 4.47 0.45 -14.43
CA PRO A 133 5.78 0.25 -15.06
C PRO A 133 6.55 -0.98 -14.53
N ARG A 134 6.26 -1.49 -13.32
CA ARG A 134 6.95 -2.65 -12.71
C ARG A 134 5.98 -3.59 -12.02
N ARG A 135 5.49 -4.58 -12.78
CA ARG A 135 4.60 -5.68 -12.38
C ARG A 135 5.01 -6.41 -11.08
N HIS A 136 6.31 -6.43 -10.76
CA HIS A 136 6.84 -7.10 -9.57
C HIS A 136 6.47 -6.39 -8.27
N LEU A 137 6.40 -5.05 -8.28
CA LEU A 137 5.98 -4.27 -7.11
C LEU A 137 4.47 -4.40 -6.85
N TYR A 138 3.69 -4.56 -7.92
CA TYR A 138 2.26 -4.83 -7.80
C TYR A 138 1.98 -6.19 -7.14
N LEU A 139 2.70 -7.24 -7.55
CA LEU A 139 2.61 -8.56 -6.92
C LEU A 139 3.02 -8.50 -5.44
N ALA A 140 4.02 -7.70 -5.08
CA ALA A 140 4.45 -7.51 -3.69
C ALA A 140 3.35 -6.95 -2.77
N LEU A 141 2.45 -6.12 -3.32
CA LEU A 141 1.31 -5.55 -2.61
C LEU A 141 0.14 -6.53 -2.55
N VAL A 142 -0.20 -7.15 -3.68
CA VAL A 142 -1.40 -7.98 -3.81
C VAL A 142 -1.25 -9.34 -3.16
N VAL A 143 -0.07 -9.95 -3.21
CA VAL A 143 0.15 -11.30 -2.66
C VAL A 143 -0.13 -11.35 -1.16
N PRO A 144 0.42 -10.46 -0.31
CA PRO A 144 0.11 -10.47 1.13
C PRO A 144 -1.38 -10.24 1.42
N VAL A 145 -2.02 -9.33 0.68
CA VAL A 145 -3.46 -9.04 0.81
C VAL A 145 -4.27 -10.29 0.49
N ALA A 146 -3.99 -10.93 -0.65
CA ALA A 146 -4.69 -12.13 -1.10
C ALA A 146 -4.45 -13.32 -0.15
N VAL A 147 -3.24 -13.50 0.35
CA VAL A 147 -2.90 -14.55 1.32
C VAL A 147 -3.65 -14.35 2.63
N LEU A 148 -3.66 -13.13 3.17
CA LEU A 148 -4.36 -12.84 4.43
C LEU A 148 -5.89 -12.92 4.26
N ALA A 149 -6.42 -12.46 3.12
CA ALA A 149 -7.83 -12.61 2.78
C ALA A 149 -8.22 -14.09 2.63
N ALA A 150 -7.46 -14.88 1.87
CA ALA A 150 -7.69 -16.32 1.73
C ALA A 150 -7.57 -17.05 3.08
N GLY A 151 -6.61 -16.66 3.91
CA GLY A 151 -6.46 -17.17 5.27
C GLY A 151 -7.68 -16.91 6.15
N THR A 152 -8.31 -15.73 6.06
CA THR A 152 -9.57 -15.48 6.78
C THR A 152 -10.70 -16.40 6.33
N LEU A 153 -10.86 -16.59 5.02
CA LEU A 153 -11.89 -17.46 4.47
C LEU A 153 -11.68 -18.92 4.88
N TRP A 154 -10.44 -19.42 4.86
CA TRP A 154 -10.15 -20.81 5.26
C TRP A 154 -10.27 -21.05 6.76
N SER A 155 -9.96 -20.05 7.59
CA SER A 155 -10.04 -20.17 9.05
C SER A 155 -11.48 -20.20 9.59
N ARG A 156 -12.48 -19.90 8.75
CA ARG A 156 -13.90 -19.99 9.09
C ARG A 156 -14.58 -21.06 8.22
N PRO A 157 -14.49 -22.35 8.59
CA PRO A 157 -15.50 -23.30 8.11
C PRO A 157 -16.88 -22.78 8.59
N CYS A 158 -17.85 -22.87 7.69
CA CYS A 158 -19.24 -22.44 7.88
C CYS A 158 -19.83 -22.81 9.25
#